data_AF-A0AAW1GBE1-F1
#
_entry.id   AF-A0AAW1GBE1-F1
#
_cell.length_a   1.000
_cell.length_b   1.000
_cell.length_c   1.000
_cell.angle_alpha   90.00
_cell.angle_beta   90.00
_cell.angle_gamma   90.00
#
_symmetry.space_group_name_H-M   'P 1'
#
loop_
_entity.id
_entity.type
_entity.pdbx_description
1 polymer ?
#
loop_
_entity_poly.entity_id
_entity_poly.type
_entity_poly.pdbx_seq_one_letter_code
_entity_poly.pdbx_strand_id
1 'polypeptide(L)'
;MKKILLLSILTVGICSCNLDINTDPDQPTDVSAALIFPAIPNSIAAAVGDGLYNYAGFFAQYYEQRPESNQYNDISEYNFTESSQLIDRSYRAIYAGALQDIEEVKARTENTSDLYAATVLRAYCFQLMVDNMDQ
;
A
#
# COMPACT_ATOMS: atom_id res chain seq x y z
N MET A 1 -31.62 4.56 55.05
CA MET A 1 -32.18 4.07 53.76
C MET A 1 -31.91 5.02 52.60
N LYS A 2 -32.35 6.29 52.61
CA LYS A 2 -32.08 7.26 51.53
C LYS A 2 -30.59 7.45 51.18
N LYS A 3 -29.69 7.44 52.18
CA LYS A 3 -28.22 7.55 51.97
C LYS A 3 -27.59 6.31 51.32
N ILE A 4 -28.13 5.11 51.58
CA ILE A 4 -27.66 3.85 50.98
C ILE A 4 -28.15 3.74 49.52
N LEU A 5 -29.36 4.25 49.25
CA LEU A 5 -29.91 4.34 47.90
C LEU A 5 -29.10 5.33 47.03
N LEU A 6 -28.69 6.48 47.57
CA LEU A 6 -27.83 7.41 46.83
C LEU A 6 -26.44 6.82 46.51
N LEU A 7 -25.85 6.08 47.45
CA LEU A 7 -24.53 5.50 47.26
C LEU A 7 -24.53 4.38 46.20
N SER A 8 -25.60 3.58 46.14
CA SER A 8 -25.79 2.52 45.13
C SER A 8 -26.05 3.07 43.73
N ILE A 9 -26.76 4.20 43.60
CA ILE A 9 -26.94 4.89 42.31
C ILE A 9 -25.59 5.43 41.79
N LEU A 10 -24.75 5.95 42.69
CA LEU A 10 -23.44 6.49 42.32
C LEU A 10 -22.49 5.39 41.83
N THR A 11 -22.51 4.20 42.45
CA THR A 11 -21.67 3.07 42.01
C THR A 11 -22.09 2.48 40.67
N VAL A 12 -23.38 2.49 40.33
CA VAL A 12 -23.88 2.02 39.02
C VAL A 12 -23.54 3.03 37.91
N GLY A 13 -23.59 4.34 38.21
CA GLY A 13 -23.22 5.39 37.26
C GLY A 13 -21.75 5.31 36.81
N ILE A 14 -20.84 4.96 37.72
CA ILE A 14 -19.40 4.88 37.43
C ILE A 14 -19.03 3.60 36.66
N CYS A 15 -19.83 2.54 36.76
CA CYS A 15 -19.64 1.30 36.00
C CYS A 15 -20.29 1.31 34.60
N SER A 16 -20.93 2.41 34.20
CA SER A 16 -21.62 2.50 32.90
C SER A 16 -20.72 2.92 31.73
N CYS A 17 -19.45 3.25 31.99
CA CYS A 17 -18.49 3.58 30.95
C CYS A 17 -18.03 2.31 30.22
N ASN A 18 -18.44 2.15 28.95
CA ASN A 18 -17.81 1.17 28.08
C ASN A 18 -16.41 1.68 27.72
N LEU A 19 -15.37 1.01 28.21
CA LEU A 19 -13.97 1.32 27.92
C LEU A 19 -13.46 0.63 26.64
N ASP A 20 -14.27 -0.22 26.02
CA ASP A 20 -13.97 -0.88 24.75
C ASP A 20 -14.28 0.06 23.57
N ILE A 21 -13.51 1.16 23.50
CA ILE A 21 -13.62 2.23 22.49
C ILE A 21 -12.40 2.27 21.57
N ASN A 22 -11.51 1.27 21.64
CA ASN A 22 -10.28 1.22 20.85
C ASN A 22 -10.46 0.53 19.48
N THR A 23 -11.70 0.48 18.99
CA THR A 23 -11.99 0.15 17.60
C THR A 23 -12.05 1.46 16.83
N ASP A 24 -11.18 1.61 15.84
CA ASP A 24 -11.13 2.81 15.00
C ASP A 24 -12.46 2.95 14.22
N PRO A 25 -13.26 4.01 14.46
CA PRO A 25 -14.52 4.20 13.76
C PRO A 25 -14.34 4.57 12.28
N ASP A 26 -13.14 4.99 11.87
CA ASP A 26 -12.83 5.39 10.50
C ASP A 26 -12.29 4.23 9.63
N GLN A 27 -12.06 3.05 10.23
CA GLN A 27 -11.56 1.87 9.54
C GLN A 27 -12.53 0.68 9.66
N PRO A 28 -12.82 -0.02 8.55
CA PRO A 28 -13.59 -1.26 8.64
C PRO A 28 -12.79 -2.32 9.39
N THR A 29 -13.47 -3.10 10.25
CA THR A 29 -12.84 -4.17 11.03
C THR A 29 -12.58 -5.44 10.22
N ASP A 30 -13.38 -5.69 9.18
CA ASP A 30 -13.21 -6.79 8.24
C ASP A 30 -13.70 -6.40 6.86
N VAL A 31 -13.05 -6.91 5.82
CA VAL A 31 -13.36 -6.64 4.42
C VAL A 31 -13.18 -7.91 3.59
N SER A 32 -14.07 -8.12 2.61
CA SER A 32 -13.97 -9.28 1.72
C SER A 32 -12.79 -9.16 0.74
N ALA A 33 -12.28 -10.29 0.27
CA ALA A 33 -11.24 -10.34 -0.76
C ALA A 33 -11.61 -9.53 -2.02
N ALA A 34 -12.89 -9.48 -2.39
CA ALA A 34 -13.37 -8.72 -3.56
C ALA A 34 -13.19 -7.20 -3.43
N LEU A 35 -13.14 -6.66 -2.21
CA LEU A 35 -12.88 -5.23 -1.97
C LEU A 35 -11.38 -4.90 -1.98
N ILE A 36 -10.53 -5.86 -1.57
CA ILE A 36 -9.07 -5.69 -1.57
C ILE A 36 -8.49 -5.91 -2.97
N PHE A 37 -8.96 -6.93 -3.69
CA PHE A 37 -8.35 -7.39 -4.94
C PHE A 37 -8.08 -6.26 -5.95
N PRO A 38 -8.99 -5.31 -6.22
CA PRO A 38 -8.74 -4.23 -7.18
C PRO A 38 -7.61 -3.28 -6.80
N ALA A 39 -7.24 -3.20 -5.51
CA ALA A 39 -6.11 -2.39 -5.05
C ALA A 39 -4.76 -2.95 -5.52
N ILE A 40 -4.65 -4.27 -5.75
CA ILE A 40 -3.44 -4.94 -6.23
C ILE A 40 -3.01 -4.39 -7.60
N PRO A 41 -3.81 -4.51 -8.69
CA PRO A 41 -3.41 -3.99 -9.99
C PRO A 41 -3.27 -2.46 -9.99
N ASN A 42 -4.01 -1.74 -9.14
CA ASN A 42 -3.85 -0.29 -9.02
C ASN A 42 -2.48 0.10 -8.43
N SER A 43 -2.04 -0.59 -7.37
CA SER A 43 -0.71 -0.39 -6.77
C SER A 43 0.41 -0.76 -7.74
N ILE A 44 0.24 -1.85 -8.51
CA ILE A 44 1.17 -2.23 -9.56
C ILE A 44 1.22 -1.15 -10.65
N ALA A 45 0.07 -0.67 -11.13
CA ALA A 45 -0.01 0.37 -12.16
C ALA A 45 0.64 1.67 -11.72
N ALA A 46 0.47 2.07 -10.45
CA ALA A 46 1.13 3.25 -9.88
C ALA A 46 2.66 3.13 -9.81
N ALA A 47 3.20 1.91 -9.76
CA ALA A 47 4.63 1.68 -9.87
C ALA A 47 5.08 1.63 -11.34
N VAL A 48 4.56 0.67 -12.12
CA VAL A 48 5.05 0.38 -13.46
C VAL A 48 4.61 1.37 -14.53
N GLY A 49 3.51 2.10 -14.32
CA GLY A 49 2.98 3.08 -15.26
C GLY A 49 3.38 4.52 -14.93
N ASP A 50 4.05 4.75 -13.81
CA ASP A 50 4.45 6.08 -13.34
C ASP A 50 5.90 6.06 -12.86
N GLY A 51 6.16 5.68 -11.61
CA GLY A 51 7.49 5.80 -11.01
C GLY A 51 8.60 5.05 -11.77
N LEU A 52 8.37 3.77 -12.10
CA LEU A 52 9.34 2.95 -12.85
C LEU A 52 9.37 3.33 -14.34
N TYR A 53 8.20 3.62 -14.93
CA TYR A 53 8.09 4.02 -16.33
C TYR A 53 8.91 5.26 -16.65
N ASN A 54 8.86 6.26 -15.76
CA ASN A 54 9.45 7.57 -15.98
C ASN A 54 10.97 7.50 -16.17
N TYR A 55 11.73 6.94 -15.22
CA TYR A 55 13.18 6.85 -15.42
C TYR A 55 13.56 5.83 -16.51
N ALA A 56 12.76 4.77 -16.69
CA ALA A 56 13.04 3.77 -17.71
C ALA A 56 12.99 4.35 -19.13
N GLY A 57 12.12 5.34 -19.40
CA GLY A 57 12.10 5.99 -20.71
C GLY A 57 13.29 6.92 -20.97
N PHE A 58 13.91 7.50 -19.94
CA PHE A 58 15.21 8.17 -20.07
C PHE A 58 16.31 7.15 -20.39
N PHE A 59 16.35 6.02 -19.67
CA PHE A 59 17.36 4.96 -19.88
C PHE A 59 17.22 4.30 -21.26
N ALA A 60 15.99 4.14 -21.74
CA ALA A 60 15.67 3.66 -23.08
C ALA A 60 15.75 4.76 -24.18
N GLN A 61 16.07 6.00 -23.80
CA GLN A 61 16.23 7.14 -24.70
C GLN A 61 14.98 7.49 -25.53
N TYR A 62 13.79 7.27 -24.97
CA TYR A 62 12.54 7.69 -25.61
C TYR A 62 12.28 9.20 -25.48
N TYR A 63 12.76 9.83 -24.43
CA TYR A 63 12.58 11.24 -24.14
C TYR A 63 13.74 11.79 -23.32
N GLU A 64 13.77 13.11 -23.19
CA GLU A 64 14.82 13.87 -22.53
C GLU A 64 14.23 15.07 -21.78
N GLN A 65 14.99 15.66 -20.86
CA GLN A 65 14.57 16.82 -20.07
C GLN A 65 14.38 18.04 -20.96
N ARG A 66 13.28 18.77 -20.74
CA ARG A 66 12.99 19.99 -21.49
C ARG A 66 14.07 21.05 -21.23
N PRO A 67 14.51 21.80 -22.26
CA PRO A 67 15.57 22.81 -22.10
C PRO A 67 15.29 23.93 -21.10
N GLU A 68 14.01 24.22 -20.82
CA GLU A 68 13.56 25.34 -19.98
C GLU A 68 13.12 24.92 -18.56
N SER A 69 13.31 23.64 -18.18
CA SER A 69 13.02 23.15 -16.83
C SER A 69 14.09 22.17 -16.34
N ASN A 70 14.04 21.78 -15.05
CA ASN A 70 15.15 21.05 -14.42
C ASN A 70 14.72 19.83 -13.57
N GLN A 71 13.49 19.34 -13.71
CA GLN A 71 12.96 18.31 -12.81
C GLN A 71 13.71 16.96 -12.93
N TYR A 72 14.19 16.64 -14.12
CA TYR A 72 14.80 15.34 -14.43
C TYR A 72 16.26 15.44 -14.89
N ASN A 73 16.96 16.56 -14.59
CA ASN A 73 18.37 16.72 -14.95
C ASN A 73 19.21 15.56 -14.39
N ASP A 74 19.03 15.23 -13.11
CA ASP A 74 19.81 14.16 -12.47
C ASP A 74 19.58 12.79 -13.13
N ILE A 75 18.35 12.52 -13.60
CA ILE A 75 18.03 11.28 -14.32
C ILE A 75 18.65 11.29 -15.72
N SER A 76 18.65 12.44 -16.37
CA SER A 76 19.12 12.59 -17.75
C SER A 76 20.65 12.55 -17.86
N GLU A 77 21.32 13.13 -16.87
CA GLU A 77 22.78 13.23 -16.78
C GLU A 77 23.42 12.10 -15.96
N TYR A 78 22.59 11.16 -15.45
CA TYR A 78 22.99 10.06 -14.57
C TYR A 78 23.72 10.52 -13.29
N ASN A 79 23.32 11.69 -12.78
CA ASN A 79 23.89 12.31 -11.57
C ASN A 79 23.13 11.95 -10.28
N PHE A 80 22.26 10.93 -10.33
CA PHE A 80 21.55 10.43 -9.16
C PHE A 80 22.39 9.44 -8.33
N THR A 81 22.05 9.32 -7.06
CA THR A 81 22.63 8.33 -6.15
C THR A 81 21.52 7.54 -5.46
N GLU A 82 21.87 6.56 -4.65
CA GLU A 82 20.90 5.84 -3.80
C GLU A 82 20.07 6.81 -2.94
N SER A 83 20.67 7.88 -2.42
CA SER A 83 19.95 8.90 -1.63
C SER A 83 18.98 9.77 -2.43
N SER A 84 18.99 9.69 -3.77
CA SER A 84 18.00 10.36 -4.62
C SER A 84 16.62 9.67 -4.58
N GLN A 85 16.53 8.43 -4.04
CA GLN A 85 15.27 7.72 -3.78
C GLN A 85 14.36 7.55 -5.01
N LEU A 86 14.97 7.35 -6.19
CA LEU A 86 14.25 7.26 -7.47
C LEU A 86 13.16 6.17 -7.49
N ILE A 87 13.38 5.08 -6.75
CA ILE A 87 12.48 3.92 -6.78
C ILE A 87 11.66 3.76 -5.49
N ASP A 88 11.92 4.51 -4.42
CA ASP A 88 11.36 4.28 -3.07
C ASP A 88 9.83 4.23 -3.06
N ARG A 89 9.18 5.15 -3.79
CA ARG A 89 7.71 5.17 -3.89
C ARG A 89 7.19 3.92 -4.58
N SER A 90 7.83 3.50 -5.68
CA SER A 90 7.45 2.30 -6.43
C SER A 90 7.71 1.04 -5.60
N TYR A 91 8.85 0.97 -4.92
CA TYR A 91 9.17 -0.12 -3.99
C TYR A 91 8.10 -0.25 -2.91
N ARG A 92 7.72 0.86 -2.25
CA ARG A 92 6.65 0.84 -1.25
C ARG A 92 5.31 0.43 -1.83
N ALA A 93 4.94 0.93 -3.01
CA ALA A 93 3.68 0.56 -3.67
C ALA A 93 3.62 -0.93 -4.01
N ILE A 94 4.74 -1.53 -4.44
CA ILE A 94 4.82 -2.96 -4.74
C ILE A 94 4.82 -3.81 -3.46
N TYR A 95 5.69 -3.53 -2.49
CA TYR A 95 5.87 -4.38 -1.31
C TYR A 95 4.78 -4.17 -0.25
N ALA A 96 4.54 -2.93 0.16
CA ALA A 96 3.58 -2.62 1.22
C ALA A 96 2.14 -2.46 0.70
N GLY A 97 1.97 -2.23 -0.60
CA GLY A 97 0.67 -2.23 -1.26
C GLY A 97 0.36 -3.58 -1.89
N ALA A 98 0.74 -3.75 -3.16
CA ALA A 98 0.32 -4.88 -3.97
C ALA A 98 0.63 -6.27 -3.36
N LEU A 99 1.87 -6.51 -2.92
CA LEU A 99 2.27 -7.80 -2.37
C LEU A 99 1.57 -8.10 -1.04
N GLN A 100 1.32 -7.08 -0.22
CA GLN A 100 0.60 -7.29 1.03
C GLN A 100 -0.89 -7.54 0.79
N ASP A 101 -1.52 -6.76 -0.09
CA ASP A 101 -2.92 -6.97 -0.49
C ASP A 101 -3.14 -8.36 -1.11
N ILE A 102 -2.15 -8.89 -1.83
CA ILE A 102 -2.18 -10.27 -2.35
C ILE A 102 -2.24 -11.31 -1.23
N GLU A 103 -1.44 -11.16 -0.18
CA GLU A 103 -1.46 -12.10 0.94
C GLU A 103 -2.78 -11.99 1.72
N GLU A 104 -3.33 -10.78 1.89
CA GLU A 104 -4.64 -10.57 2.50
C GLU A 104 -5.78 -11.19 1.68
N VAL A 105 -5.74 -11.11 0.35
CA VAL A 105 -6.69 -11.79 -0.55
C VAL A 105 -6.58 -13.30 -0.39
N LYS A 106 -5.36 -13.86 -0.45
CA LYS A 106 -5.12 -15.31 -0.33
C LYS A 106 -5.61 -15.87 1.00
N ALA A 107 -5.58 -15.09 2.07
CA ALA A 107 -6.09 -15.47 3.39
C ALA A 107 -7.64 -15.45 3.48
N ARG A 108 -8.34 -14.81 2.54
CA ARG A 108 -9.78 -14.53 2.61
C ARG A 108 -10.61 -15.14 1.47
N THR A 109 -10.00 -15.91 0.58
CA THR A 109 -10.73 -16.60 -0.51
C THR A 109 -10.18 -18.01 -0.75
N GLU A 110 -11.09 -18.95 -1.03
CA GLU A 110 -10.76 -20.29 -1.52
C GLU A 110 -11.01 -20.42 -3.04
N ASN A 111 -11.48 -19.35 -3.69
CA ASN A 111 -11.75 -19.36 -5.12
C ASN A 111 -10.42 -19.52 -5.89
N THR A 112 -10.27 -20.65 -6.57
CA THR A 112 -9.06 -20.99 -7.32
C THR A 112 -8.73 -20.01 -8.44
N SER A 113 -9.73 -19.35 -9.02
CA SER A 113 -9.52 -18.33 -10.06
C SER A 113 -8.95 -17.04 -9.48
N ASP A 114 -9.44 -16.60 -8.32
CA ASP A 114 -8.94 -15.42 -7.62
C ASP A 114 -7.50 -15.66 -7.13
N LEU A 115 -7.24 -16.85 -6.57
CA LEU A 115 -5.91 -17.25 -6.13
C LEU A 115 -4.91 -17.34 -7.30
N TYR A 116 -5.35 -17.84 -8.45
CA TYR A 116 -4.54 -17.86 -9.66
C TYR A 116 -4.18 -16.44 -10.12
N ALA A 117 -5.17 -15.56 -10.24
CA ALA A 117 -4.96 -14.17 -10.65
C ALA A 117 -4.04 -13.43 -9.68
N ALA A 118 -4.24 -13.57 -8.36
CA ALA A 118 -3.37 -13.00 -7.34
C ALA A 118 -1.92 -13.52 -7.45
N THR A 119 -1.74 -14.81 -7.74
CA THR A 119 -0.41 -15.42 -7.92
C THR A 119 0.31 -14.89 -9.15
N VAL A 120 -0.41 -14.68 -10.26
CA VAL A 120 0.16 -14.07 -11.48
C VAL A 120 0.61 -12.64 -11.20
N LEU A 121 -0.23 -11.83 -10.53
CA LEU A 121 0.13 -10.46 -10.15
C LEU A 121 1.31 -10.44 -9.18
N ARG A 122 1.40 -11.41 -8.25
CA ARG A 122 2.54 -11.57 -7.35
C ARG A 122 3.83 -11.82 -8.11
N ALA A 123 3.80 -12.72 -9.09
CA ALA A 123 4.95 -13.00 -9.94
C ALA A 123 5.39 -11.74 -10.71
N TYR A 124 4.42 -10.97 -11.23
CA TYR A 124 4.72 -9.71 -11.92
C TYR A 124 5.34 -8.66 -10.99
N CYS A 125 4.84 -8.50 -9.76
CA CYS A 125 5.46 -7.64 -8.75
C CYS A 125 6.95 -7.97 -8.53
N PHE A 126 7.28 -9.25 -8.36
CA PHE A 126 8.67 -9.67 -8.16
C PHE A 126 9.51 -9.46 -9.41
N GLN A 127 8.99 -9.76 -10.60
CA GLN A 127 9.68 -9.49 -11.86
C GLN A 127 10.07 -8.01 -11.96
N LEU A 128 9.14 -7.09 -11.71
CA LEU A 128 9.41 -5.65 -11.75
C LEU A 128 10.54 -5.23 -10.80
N MET A 129 10.60 -5.79 -9.59
CA MET A 129 11.61 -5.41 -8.60
C MET A 129 12.97 -6.04 -8.89
N VAL A 130 13.00 -7.31 -9.31
CA VAL A 130 14.24 -8.00 -9.70
C VAL A 130 14.88 -7.29 -10.90
N ASP A 131 14.10 -6.95 -11.92
CA ASP A 131 14.61 -6.28 -13.13
C ASP A 131 15.24 -4.90 -12.85
N ASN A 132 14.94 -4.28 -11.71
CA ASN A 132 15.43 -2.94 -11.35
C ASN A 132 16.51 -2.93 -10.26
N MET A 133 16.61 -3.97 -9.44
CA MET A 133 17.42 -3.96 -8.22
C MET A 133 18.40 -5.14 -8.12
N ASP A 134 18.56 -5.94 -9.17
CA ASP A 134 19.53 -7.02 -9.18
C ASP A 134 20.97 -6.48 -9.09
N GLN A 135 21.82 -7.20 -8.35
CA GLN A 135 23.26 -6.89 -8.21
C GLN A 135 24.09 -7.71 -9.20
#